data_AF-A0A964ATQ3-F1
#
_entry.id   AF-A0A964ATQ3-F1
#
_cell.length_a   1.000
_cell.length_b   1.000
_cell.length_c   1.000
_cell.angle_alpha   90.00
_cell.angle_beta   90.00
_cell.angle_gamma   90.00
#
_symmetry.space_group_name_H-M   'P 1'
#
loop_
_entity.id
_entity.type
_entity.pdbx_description
1 polymer ?
#
loop_
_entity_poly.entity_id
_entity_poly.type
_entity_poly.pdbx_seq_one_letter_code
_entity_poly.pdbx_strand_id
1 'polypeptide(L)'
;MPDTLRVPQDHPNLAAALAASSPGDTVRITGRTETGFLDTTRNVTITGGIIAGTDAVVMRLRGPVTLTDTRVENPNGHGVVCMGDSPHLKGVEIEVAETAIACGGDATPRIEQVKIVGCRNGLSVQDTAAPLVETLTVTARGSGLLFTGEAGGTFTQVAVISGQFAGVEIGASAHPRLVGVSVVASGTGGFFIHGQSRPELYSCFAQRTTLDGLEVRGQADPTVDGFTVEESHKGGVLLQEQARGTYMELEVTGCLLPALTVKDDAVVELERGVFRGGQQIGVSVGDRAKVEAIDLLVTENLGGAVRVTGDAALTLEGCRLTGNLAHALSATERGRVAAQGCQLTGNTGLGVEASLSAEVTLDACTLKDNRLGAGAARNRSALRLVGCAVDGELVAEPDATLSS
;
A
#
# COMPACT_ATOMS: atom_id res chain seq x y z
N MET A 1 42.02 -8.85 -22.04
CA MET A 1 41.37 -7.55 -21.77
C MET A 1 39.93 -7.68 -22.21
N PRO A 2 38.97 -7.01 -21.54
CA PRO A 2 37.58 -6.98 -21.99
C PRO A 2 37.51 -6.47 -23.43
N ASP A 3 36.81 -7.21 -24.29
CA ASP A 3 36.59 -6.81 -25.68
C ASP A 3 35.15 -6.30 -25.91
N THR A 4 34.93 -5.62 -27.03
CA THR A 4 33.60 -5.14 -27.45
C THR A 4 33.14 -5.85 -28.72
N LEU A 5 32.19 -6.77 -28.57
CA LEU A 5 31.55 -7.50 -29.67
C LEU A 5 30.33 -6.72 -30.14
N ARG A 6 30.25 -6.38 -31.43
CA ARG A 6 29.16 -5.57 -31.99
C ARG A 6 28.15 -6.40 -32.75
N VAL A 7 26.87 -6.11 -32.55
CA VAL A 7 25.75 -6.74 -33.25
C VAL A 7 25.02 -5.70 -34.11
N PRO A 8 24.89 -5.91 -35.44
CA PRO A 8 25.25 -7.11 -36.20
C PRO A 8 26.67 -7.11 -36.82
N GLN A 9 27.52 -6.13 -36.51
CA GLN A 9 28.79 -5.88 -37.23
C GLN A 9 29.80 -7.03 -37.12
N ASP A 10 30.04 -7.53 -35.91
CA ASP A 10 31.03 -8.58 -35.63
C ASP A 10 30.35 -9.96 -35.53
N HIS A 11 29.09 -9.98 -35.05
CA HIS A 11 28.28 -11.18 -34.90
C HIS A 11 26.88 -10.96 -35.45
N PRO A 12 26.27 -11.96 -36.11
CA PRO A 12 24.99 -11.79 -36.80
C PRO A 12 23.81 -11.49 -35.86
N ASN A 13 23.88 -11.91 -34.60
CA ASN A 13 22.84 -11.70 -33.60
C ASN A 13 23.41 -11.78 -32.18
N LEU A 14 22.58 -11.40 -31.20
CA LEU A 14 22.95 -11.38 -29.78
C LEU A 14 23.37 -12.76 -29.23
N ALA A 15 22.70 -13.84 -29.63
CA ALA A 15 23.05 -15.19 -29.17
C ALA A 15 24.46 -15.59 -29.62
N ALA A 16 24.83 -15.30 -30.87
CA ALA A 16 26.15 -15.59 -31.41
C ALA A 16 27.24 -14.75 -30.73
N ALA A 17 26.98 -13.47 -30.45
CA ALA A 17 27.91 -12.62 -29.71
C ALA A 17 28.10 -13.12 -28.27
N LEU A 18 27.02 -13.49 -27.57
CA LEU A 18 27.09 -14.07 -26.23
C LEU A 18 27.83 -15.41 -26.21
N ALA A 19 27.69 -16.25 -27.25
CA ALA A 19 28.42 -17.51 -27.33
C ALA A 19 29.95 -17.30 -27.44
N ALA A 20 30.37 -16.24 -28.13
CA ALA A 20 31.76 -15.89 -28.37
C ALA A 20 32.41 -15.04 -27.26
N SER A 21 31.62 -14.42 -26.38
CA SER A 21 32.12 -13.51 -25.34
C SER A 21 32.87 -14.22 -24.21
N SER A 22 33.88 -13.55 -23.69
CA SER A 22 34.60 -13.91 -22.45
C SER A 22 34.05 -13.12 -21.25
N PRO A 23 34.30 -13.57 -20.01
CA PRO A 23 33.94 -12.82 -18.82
C PRO A 23 34.48 -11.38 -18.83
N GLY A 24 33.62 -10.40 -18.62
CA GLY A 24 33.91 -8.97 -18.63
C GLY A 24 33.71 -8.28 -19.98
N ASP A 25 33.49 -9.03 -21.06
CA ASP A 25 33.27 -8.45 -22.39
C ASP A 25 31.97 -7.64 -22.47
N THR A 26 31.93 -6.72 -23.44
CA THR A 26 30.74 -5.92 -23.77
C THR A 26 30.18 -6.35 -25.11
N VAL A 27 28.89 -6.66 -25.17
CA VAL A 27 28.13 -6.86 -26.41
C VAL A 27 27.33 -5.59 -26.71
N ARG A 28 27.73 -4.85 -27.74
CA ARG A 28 27.07 -3.60 -28.17
C ARG A 28 26.12 -3.85 -29.32
N ILE A 29 24.84 -3.52 -29.14
CA ILE A 29 23.81 -3.58 -30.17
C ILE A 29 23.72 -2.20 -30.83
N THR A 30 23.98 -2.12 -32.14
CA THR A 30 24.00 -0.84 -32.87
C THR A 30 22.64 -0.44 -33.46
N GLY A 31 21.66 -1.33 -33.40
CA GLY A 31 20.33 -1.14 -33.98
C GLY A 31 19.31 -2.05 -33.31
N ARG A 32 18.58 -2.83 -34.12
CA ARG A 32 17.65 -3.86 -33.63
C ARG A 32 18.24 -5.25 -33.85
N THR A 33 18.16 -6.12 -32.84
CA THR A 33 18.42 -7.55 -32.98
C THR A 33 17.17 -8.31 -32.58
N GLU A 34 16.73 -9.23 -33.45
CA GLU A 34 15.71 -10.20 -33.09
C GLU A 34 16.34 -11.35 -32.31
N THR A 35 15.57 -11.92 -31.40
CA THR A 35 16.01 -13.07 -30.62
C THR A 35 14.83 -13.94 -30.20
N GLY A 36 15.03 -15.25 -30.25
CA GLY A 36 14.14 -16.18 -29.55
C GLY A 36 14.41 -16.13 -28.05
N PHE A 37 14.39 -17.28 -27.39
CA PHE A 37 14.76 -17.36 -25.98
C PHE A 37 16.27 -17.25 -25.76
N LEU A 38 16.73 -16.17 -25.13
CA LEU A 38 18.11 -16.05 -24.64
C LEU A 38 18.21 -16.53 -23.21
N ASP A 39 19.23 -17.33 -22.92
CA ASP A 39 19.51 -17.81 -21.58
C ASP A 39 21.00 -17.76 -21.31
N THR A 40 21.42 -16.98 -20.32
CA THR A 40 22.83 -16.70 -20.08
C THR A 40 23.18 -16.65 -18.60
N THR A 41 24.31 -17.26 -18.27
CA THR A 41 25.00 -17.19 -16.98
C THR A 41 26.29 -16.38 -17.08
N ARG A 42 26.58 -15.78 -18.25
CA ARG A 42 27.88 -15.15 -18.52
C ARG A 42 28.01 -13.82 -17.80
N ASN A 43 29.21 -13.55 -17.28
CA ASN A 43 29.58 -12.24 -16.78
C ASN A 43 29.89 -11.32 -17.97
N VAL A 44 28.89 -10.58 -18.47
CA VAL A 44 29.04 -9.70 -19.64
C VAL A 44 28.15 -8.48 -19.50
N THR A 45 28.50 -7.41 -20.21
CA THR A 45 27.66 -6.23 -20.38
C THR A 45 26.99 -6.28 -21.75
N ILE A 46 25.67 -6.14 -21.80
CA ILE A 46 24.89 -5.95 -23.03
C ILE A 46 24.44 -4.49 -23.05
N THR A 47 24.70 -3.77 -24.14
CA THR A 47 24.39 -2.34 -24.21
C THR A 47 23.92 -1.84 -25.56
N GLY A 48 23.10 -0.78 -25.54
CA GLY A 48 22.59 -0.10 -26.71
C GLY A 48 21.45 -0.86 -27.38
N GLY A 49 20.90 -0.23 -28.42
CA GLY A 49 19.98 -0.85 -29.36
C GLY A 49 18.69 -1.41 -28.77
N ILE A 50 18.03 -2.25 -29.57
CA ILE A 50 16.74 -2.88 -29.26
C ILE A 50 16.90 -4.39 -29.35
N ILE A 51 16.54 -5.10 -28.27
CA ILE A 51 16.38 -6.55 -28.23
C ILE A 51 14.91 -6.86 -28.43
N ALA A 52 14.57 -7.43 -29.59
CA ALA A 52 13.21 -7.80 -29.94
C ALA A 52 12.99 -9.30 -29.79
N GLY A 53 12.21 -9.69 -28.79
CA GLY A 53 11.83 -11.08 -28.55
C GLY A 53 10.77 -11.58 -29.52
N THR A 54 10.94 -12.83 -29.96
CA THR A 54 9.96 -13.56 -30.78
C THR A 54 9.34 -14.77 -30.07
N ASP A 55 9.95 -15.21 -28.96
CA ASP A 55 9.48 -16.30 -28.11
C ASP A 55 8.69 -15.81 -26.89
N ALA A 56 8.22 -16.75 -26.05
CA ALA A 56 7.49 -16.46 -24.82
C ALA A 56 8.26 -15.58 -23.83
N VAL A 57 9.60 -15.65 -23.80
CA VAL A 57 10.46 -14.87 -22.92
C VAL A 57 11.63 -14.33 -23.75
N VAL A 58 11.97 -13.04 -23.63
CA VAL A 58 13.15 -12.48 -24.33
C VAL A 58 14.43 -13.06 -23.77
N MET A 59 14.62 -12.93 -22.45
CA MET A 59 15.86 -13.35 -21.82
C MET A 59 15.68 -13.88 -20.41
N ARG A 60 16.45 -14.90 -20.08
CA ARG A 60 16.70 -15.39 -18.72
C ARG A 60 18.14 -15.12 -18.32
N LEU A 61 18.32 -14.39 -17.24
CA LEU A 61 19.61 -14.03 -16.65
C LEU A 61 19.83 -14.87 -15.41
N ARG A 62 20.91 -15.66 -15.41
CA ARG A 62 21.28 -16.61 -14.34
C ARG A 62 22.71 -16.42 -13.82
N GLY A 63 23.29 -15.26 -14.13
CA GLY A 63 24.65 -14.89 -13.76
C GLY A 63 24.77 -13.36 -13.68
N PRO A 64 25.98 -12.82 -13.51
CA PRO A 64 26.20 -11.40 -13.31
C PRO A 64 26.21 -10.65 -14.65
N VAL A 65 25.07 -10.68 -15.33
CA VAL A 65 24.85 -9.99 -16.61
C VAL A 65 24.43 -8.56 -16.32
N THR A 66 25.08 -7.60 -16.97
CA THR A 66 24.64 -6.20 -16.96
C THR A 66 23.92 -5.87 -18.26
N LEU A 67 22.68 -5.41 -18.19
CA LEU A 67 21.95 -4.83 -19.31
C LEU A 67 21.89 -3.32 -19.10
N THR A 68 22.50 -2.53 -20.00
CA THR A 68 22.60 -1.07 -19.85
C THR A 68 22.24 -0.32 -21.11
N ASP A 69 21.40 0.72 -20.98
CA ASP A 69 21.03 1.61 -22.10
C ASP A 69 20.44 0.85 -23.30
N THR A 70 19.59 -0.15 -23.01
CA THR A 70 18.97 -1.03 -24.01
C THR A 70 17.46 -0.96 -23.92
N ARG A 71 16.78 -1.16 -25.05
CA ARG A 71 15.33 -1.36 -25.11
C ARG A 71 14.99 -2.83 -25.33
N VAL A 72 14.08 -3.37 -24.54
CA VAL A 72 13.58 -4.75 -24.64
C VAL A 72 12.13 -4.73 -25.09
N GLU A 73 11.82 -5.44 -26.18
CA GLU A 73 10.48 -5.50 -26.75
C GLU A 73 10.01 -6.96 -26.88
N ASN A 74 8.76 -7.24 -26.48
CA ASN A 74 8.12 -8.53 -26.75
C ASN A 74 6.60 -8.39 -26.82
N PRO A 75 6.02 -8.25 -28.03
CA PRO A 75 4.59 -7.97 -28.18
C PRO A 75 3.67 -9.14 -27.80
N ASN A 76 4.22 -10.34 -27.59
CA ASN A 76 3.42 -11.56 -27.33
C ASN A 76 3.87 -12.32 -26.08
N GLY A 77 4.80 -11.78 -25.28
CA GLY A 77 5.41 -12.52 -24.18
C GLY A 77 5.98 -11.66 -23.07
N HIS A 78 6.89 -12.26 -22.32
CA HIS A 78 7.60 -11.68 -21.18
C HIS A 78 8.92 -11.03 -21.61
N GLY A 79 9.41 -10.10 -20.79
CA GLY A 79 10.70 -9.43 -20.97
C GLY A 79 11.85 -10.22 -20.38
N VAL A 80 12.34 -9.76 -19.24
CA VAL A 80 13.54 -10.27 -18.56
C VAL A 80 13.14 -11.14 -17.37
N VAL A 81 13.74 -12.32 -17.28
CA VAL A 81 13.60 -13.22 -16.12
C VAL A 81 14.94 -13.31 -15.40
N CYS A 82 15.00 -12.88 -14.15
CA CYS A 82 16.15 -13.01 -13.28
C CYS A 82 15.98 -14.26 -12.41
N MET A 83 16.88 -15.25 -12.57
CA MET A 83 16.84 -16.51 -11.83
C MET A 83 18.23 -16.79 -11.25
N GLY A 84 18.39 -16.55 -9.95
CA GLY A 84 19.67 -16.66 -9.25
C GLY A 84 20.68 -15.57 -9.61
N ASP A 85 21.70 -15.44 -8.76
CA ASP A 85 22.75 -14.41 -8.83
C ASP A 85 22.20 -12.96 -8.78
N SER A 86 23.01 -11.97 -9.17
CA SER A 86 22.69 -10.54 -9.09
C SER A 86 22.86 -9.82 -10.46
N PRO A 87 22.01 -10.08 -11.47
CA PRO A 87 22.08 -9.32 -12.71
C PRO A 87 21.72 -7.85 -12.49
N HIS A 88 22.22 -6.97 -13.35
CA HIS A 88 22.07 -5.52 -13.21
C HIS A 88 21.37 -4.93 -14.44
N LEU A 89 20.21 -4.32 -14.26
CA LEU A 89 19.49 -3.61 -15.29
C LEU A 89 19.60 -2.11 -15.00
N LYS A 90 20.22 -1.36 -15.92
CA LYS A 90 20.47 0.07 -15.77
C LYS A 90 20.04 0.86 -17.00
N GLY A 91 19.17 1.86 -16.86
CA GLY A 91 18.77 2.68 -18.01
C GLY A 91 18.04 1.87 -19.10
N VAL A 92 17.24 0.87 -18.70
CA VAL A 92 16.56 -0.05 -19.61
C VAL A 92 15.11 0.39 -19.82
N GLU A 93 14.66 0.41 -21.07
CA GLU A 93 13.24 0.53 -21.41
C GLU A 93 12.67 -0.84 -21.77
N ILE A 94 11.52 -1.21 -21.22
CA ILE A 94 10.87 -2.51 -21.47
C ILE A 94 9.43 -2.30 -21.91
N GLU A 95 9.09 -2.83 -23.08
CA GLU A 95 7.74 -2.82 -23.65
C GLU A 95 7.34 -4.23 -24.06
N VAL A 96 6.52 -4.88 -23.23
CA VAL A 96 6.12 -6.29 -23.45
C VAL A 96 4.64 -6.50 -23.21
N ALA A 97 4.08 -7.63 -23.64
CA ALA A 97 2.68 -7.95 -23.41
C ALA A 97 2.38 -8.50 -22.01
N GLU A 98 3.22 -9.38 -21.48
CA GLU A 98 2.93 -10.11 -20.24
C GLU A 98 3.68 -9.52 -19.04
N THR A 99 4.70 -10.19 -18.51
CA THR A 99 5.51 -9.67 -17.38
C THR A 99 6.80 -9.05 -17.90
N ALA A 100 7.06 -7.79 -17.56
CA ALA A 100 8.27 -7.10 -18.04
C ALA A 100 9.54 -7.57 -17.33
N ILE A 101 9.51 -7.70 -16.01
CA ILE A 101 10.61 -8.29 -15.24
C ILE A 101 10.03 -9.32 -14.25
N ALA A 102 10.56 -10.53 -14.25
CA ALA A 102 10.23 -11.56 -13.26
C ALA A 102 11.49 -11.96 -12.50
N CYS A 103 11.46 -11.90 -11.18
CA CYS A 103 12.52 -12.35 -10.28
C CYS A 103 12.04 -13.58 -9.52
N GLY A 104 12.75 -14.69 -9.63
CA GLY A 104 12.41 -15.94 -8.95
C GLY A 104 13.64 -16.65 -8.38
N GLY A 105 13.40 -17.73 -7.65
CA GLY A 105 14.43 -18.41 -6.86
C GLY A 105 15.01 -17.49 -5.77
N ASP A 106 16.33 -17.36 -5.75
CA ASP A 106 17.12 -16.53 -4.83
C ASP A 106 17.74 -15.30 -5.52
N ALA A 107 17.16 -14.87 -6.65
CA ALA A 107 17.70 -13.76 -7.45
C ALA A 107 17.75 -12.45 -6.66
N THR A 108 18.87 -11.72 -6.75
CA THR A 108 19.08 -10.41 -6.12
C THR A 108 19.47 -9.34 -7.15
N PRO A 109 18.65 -9.11 -8.20
CA PRO A 109 19.05 -8.20 -9.26
C PRO A 109 19.06 -6.74 -8.76
N ARG A 110 19.97 -5.94 -9.34
CA ARG A 110 19.94 -4.48 -9.22
C ARG A 110 19.16 -3.89 -10.38
N ILE A 111 18.18 -3.04 -10.09
CA ILE A 111 17.30 -2.42 -11.09
C ILE A 111 17.34 -0.91 -10.87
N GLU A 112 18.00 -0.20 -11.79
CA GLU A 112 18.26 1.24 -11.68
C GLU A 112 17.80 1.94 -12.97
N GLN A 113 17.03 3.01 -12.84
CA GLN A 113 16.60 3.83 -13.99
C GLN A 113 15.88 3.01 -15.07
N VAL A 114 14.95 2.15 -14.67
CA VAL A 114 14.20 1.31 -15.60
C VAL A 114 12.80 1.89 -15.85
N LYS A 115 12.34 1.82 -17.10
CA LYS A 115 11.00 2.22 -17.51
C LYS A 115 10.27 1.05 -18.14
N ILE A 116 9.08 0.74 -17.64
CA ILE A 116 8.22 -0.36 -18.09
C ILE A 116 6.89 0.18 -18.60
N VAL A 117 6.48 -0.25 -19.79
CA VAL A 117 5.20 0.14 -20.41
C VAL A 117 4.51 -1.03 -21.11
N GLY A 118 3.18 -0.97 -21.26
CA GLY A 118 2.40 -1.89 -22.12
C GLY A 118 2.14 -3.31 -21.56
N CYS A 119 2.80 -3.67 -20.45
CA CYS A 119 2.76 -5.01 -19.85
C CYS A 119 1.46 -5.32 -19.10
N ARG A 120 1.17 -6.61 -18.89
CA ARG A 120 0.20 -7.06 -17.88
C ARG A 120 0.76 -6.81 -16.49
N ASN A 121 1.96 -7.31 -16.19
CA ASN A 121 2.61 -7.10 -14.90
C ASN A 121 3.96 -6.39 -15.10
N GLY A 122 4.24 -5.38 -14.28
CA GLY A 122 5.51 -4.64 -14.38
C GLY A 122 6.69 -5.48 -13.89
N LEU A 123 6.81 -5.57 -12.56
CA LEU A 123 7.85 -6.34 -11.89
C LEU A 123 7.22 -7.34 -10.93
N SER A 124 7.45 -8.63 -11.18
CA SER A 124 7.02 -9.72 -10.30
C SER A 124 8.22 -10.28 -9.54
N VAL A 125 8.08 -10.43 -8.22
CA VAL A 125 9.07 -11.01 -7.32
C VAL A 125 8.43 -12.19 -6.61
N GLN A 126 9.07 -13.34 -6.68
CA GLN A 126 8.53 -14.62 -6.21
C GLN A 126 9.60 -15.40 -5.46
N ASP A 127 9.22 -16.53 -4.88
CA ASP A 127 10.10 -17.40 -4.11
C ASP A 127 10.82 -16.61 -3.01
N THR A 128 12.16 -16.62 -2.97
CA THR A 128 12.99 -15.87 -2.02
C THR A 128 13.73 -14.71 -2.68
N ALA A 129 13.32 -14.30 -3.88
CA ALA A 129 14.01 -13.26 -4.63
C ALA A 129 13.92 -11.91 -3.89
N ALA A 130 15.01 -11.16 -3.92
CA ALA A 130 15.17 -9.92 -3.16
C ALA A 130 15.91 -8.86 -4.01
N PRO A 131 15.22 -8.24 -4.98
CA PRO A 131 15.82 -7.21 -5.83
C PRO A 131 16.15 -5.93 -5.05
N LEU A 132 17.15 -5.19 -5.52
CA LEU A 132 17.43 -3.81 -5.11
C LEU A 132 17.01 -2.87 -6.23
N VAL A 133 15.97 -2.06 -6.00
CA VAL A 133 15.39 -1.15 -6.98
C VAL A 133 15.55 0.29 -6.51
N GLU A 134 16.17 1.15 -7.32
CA GLU A 134 16.47 2.55 -6.94
C GLU A 134 15.68 3.60 -7.73
N THR A 135 15.26 3.28 -8.96
CA THR A 135 14.40 4.16 -9.77
C THR A 135 13.70 3.31 -10.81
N LEU A 136 12.37 3.23 -10.72
CA LEU A 136 11.56 2.42 -11.61
C LEU A 136 10.24 3.14 -11.90
N THR A 137 9.89 3.26 -13.18
CA THR A 137 8.57 3.72 -13.60
C THR A 137 7.83 2.60 -14.29
N VAL A 138 6.62 2.30 -13.83
CA VAL A 138 5.78 1.23 -14.37
C VAL A 138 4.45 1.78 -14.83
N THR A 139 4.08 1.47 -16.07
CA THR A 139 2.72 1.60 -16.59
C THR A 139 2.24 0.23 -17.04
N ALA A 140 1.39 -0.40 -16.23
CA ALA A 140 0.92 -1.76 -16.43
C ALA A 140 -0.60 -1.81 -16.62
N ARG A 141 -1.08 -2.77 -17.41
CA ARG A 141 -2.50 -3.08 -17.55
C ARG A 141 -3.02 -3.85 -16.34
N GLY A 142 -2.22 -4.71 -15.73
CA GLY A 142 -2.49 -5.44 -14.49
C GLY A 142 -1.76 -4.81 -13.31
N SER A 143 -1.05 -5.61 -12.51
CA SER A 143 -0.34 -5.11 -11.31
C SER A 143 1.00 -4.47 -11.69
N GLY A 144 1.34 -3.34 -11.08
CA GLY A 144 2.63 -2.70 -11.32
C GLY A 144 3.78 -3.48 -10.67
N LEU A 145 3.63 -3.74 -9.37
CA LEU A 145 4.51 -4.61 -8.60
C LEU A 145 3.70 -5.77 -8.03
N LEU A 146 4.24 -6.99 -8.10
CA LEU A 146 3.60 -8.19 -7.57
C LEU A 146 4.61 -9.02 -6.76
N PHE A 147 4.31 -9.25 -5.49
CA PHE A 147 5.13 -10.04 -4.56
C PHE A 147 4.39 -11.28 -4.08
N THR A 148 5.01 -12.45 -4.22
CA THR A 148 4.48 -13.73 -3.75
C THR A 148 5.59 -14.61 -3.14
N GLY A 149 5.24 -15.75 -2.55
CA GLY A 149 6.21 -16.60 -1.84
C GLY A 149 6.75 -15.92 -0.59
N GLU A 150 8.07 -15.92 -0.43
CA GLU A 150 8.83 -15.22 0.61
C GLU A 150 9.61 -14.03 -0.01
N ALA A 151 9.07 -13.43 -1.08
CA ALA A 151 9.74 -12.36 -1.81
C ALA A 151 10.06 -11.17 -0.90
N GLY A 152 11.30 -10.68 -1.01
CA GLY A 152 11.80 -9.52 -0.27
C GLY A 152 12.29 -8.43 -1.22
N GLY A 153 13.38 -7.80 -0.83
CA GLY A 153 14.03 -6.73 -1.60
C GLY A 153 13.68 -5.32 -1.10
N THR A 154 14.42 -4.34 -1.61
CA THR A 154 14.24 -2.92 -1.27
C THR A 154 13.93 -2.13 -2.52
N PHE A 155 12.89 -1.31 -2.44
CA PHE A 155 12.38 -0.51 -3.55
C PHE A 155 12.34 0.94 -3.14
N THR A 156 13.11 1.77 -3.83
CA THR A 156 13.14 3.21 -3.62
C THR A 156 12.74 3.93 -4.90
N GLN A 157 12.02 5.04 -4.75
CA GLN A 157 11.65 5.95 -5.86
C GLN A 157 10.96 5.22 -7.03
N VAL A 158 9.91 4.46 -6.71
CA VAL A 158 9.13 3.71 -7.72
C VAL A 158 7.80 4.41 -7.97
N ALA A 159 7.50 4.68 -9.24
CA ALA A 159 6.23 5.25 -9.67
C ALA A 159 5.42 4.23 -10.48
N VAL A 160 4.17 4.01 -10.08
CA VAL A 160 3.30 2.99 -10.66
C VAL A 160 1.98 3.60 -11.13
N ILE A 161 1.59 3.25 -12.36
CA ILE A 161 0.24 3.41 -12.90
C ILE A 161 -0.27 2.03 -13.29
N SER A 162 -1.47 1.65 -12.82
CA SER A 162 -2.05 0.32 -13.06
C SER A 162 -3.48 0.37 -13.59
N GLY A 163 -3.82 -0.53 -14.52
CA GLY A 163 -5.08 -0.48 -15.26
C GLY A 163 -6.23 -1.33 -14.72
N GLN A 164 -5.97 -2.56 -14.27
CA GLN A 164 -7.01 -3.58 -13.99
C GLN A 164 -6.85 -4.22 -12.60
N PHE A 165 -5.67 -4.14 -11.99
CA PHE A 165 -5.36 -4.72 -10.68
C PHE A 165 -4.70 -3.68 -9.78
N ALA A 166 -4.26 -4.10 -8.59
CA ALA A 166 -3.66 -3.19 -7.62
C ALA A 166 -2.35 -2.61 -8.19
N GLY A 167 -2.01 -1.37 -7.83
CA GLY A 167 -0.70 -0.82 -8.20
C GLY A 167 0.44 -1.68 -7.66
N VAL A 168 0.33 -2.00 -6.36
CA VAL A 168 1.24 -2.89 -5.64
C VAL A 168 0.43 -4.00 -4.99
N GLU A 169 0.77 -5.25 -5.28
CA GLU A 169 0.17 -6.43 -4.64
C GLU A 169 1.23 -7.23 -3.88
N ILE A 170 0.98 -7.49 -2.60
CA ILE A 170 1.89 -8.21 -1.71
C ILE A 170 1.10 -9.34 -1.04
N GLY A 171 1.46 -10.59 -1.35
CA GLY A 171 0.75 -11.77 -0.87
C GLY A 171 1.67 -12.81 -0.23
N ALA A 172 1.09 -13.98 0.08
CA ALA A 172 1.79 -15.11 0.68
C ALA A 172 2.57 -14.70 1.94
N SER A 173 3.87 -14.95 2.04
CA SER A 173 4.74 -14.58 3.16
C SER A 173 5.78 -13.52 2.75
N ALA A 174 5.47 -12.74 1.71
CA ALA A 174 6.36 -11.72 1.19
C ALA A 174 6.60 -10.60 2.23
N HIS A 175 7.79 -10.03 2.20
CA HIS A 175 8.27 -9.03 3.15
C HIS A 175 9.18 -7.97 2.47
N PRO A 176 8.73 -7.32 1.37
CA PRO A 176 9.51 -6.27 0.74
C PRO A 176 9.56 -5.00 1.61
N ARG A 177 10.64 -4.23 1.44
CA ARG A 177 10.79 -2.88 1.98
C ARG A 177 10.55 -1.86 0.87
N LEU A 178 9.47 -1.08 0.99
CA LEU A 178 9.06 -0.07 0.02
C LEU A 178 9.29 1.32 0.61
N VAL A 179 10.05 2.17 -0.07
CA VAL A 179 10.41 3.52 0.40
C VAL A 179 10.11 4.54 -0.70
N GLY A 180 9.16 5.44 -0.48
CA GLY A 180 8.81 6.44 -1.51
C GLY A 180 8.19 5.80 -2.75
N VAL A 181 7.43 4.72 -2.59
CA VAL A 181 6.68 4.09 -3.69
C VAL A 181 5.35 4.82 -3.85
N SER A 182 5.08 5.29 -5.06
CA SER A 182 3.89 6.06 -5.40
C SER A 182 3.03 5.33 -6.42
N VAL A 183 1.77 5.09 -6.08
CA VAL A 183 0.75 4.57 -6.98
C VAL A 183 -0.20 5.71 -7.36
N VAL A 184 -0.24 6.03 -8.65
CA VAL A 184 -1.10 7.09 -9.18
C VAL A 184 -1.99 6.50 -10.25
N ALA A 185 -3.31 6.63 -10.07
CA ALA A 185 -4.33 6.04 -10.93
C ALA A 185 -4.20 4.50 -11.03
N SER A 186 -5.00 3.81 -10.21
CA SER A 186 -5.16 2.35 -10.26
C SER A 186 -6.58 1.96 -10.64
N GLY A 187 -6.72 0.96 -11.52
CA GLY A 187 -8.01 0.38 -11.87
C GLY A 187 -8.74 -0.32 -10.72
N THR A 188 -8.01 -0.62 -9.64
CA THR A 188 -8.56 -1.16 -8.38
C THR A 188 -7.93 -0.45 -7.18
N GLY A 189 -7.39 -1.16 -6.17
CA GLY A 189 -6.72 -0.56 -5.01
C GLY A 189 -5.32 -0.03 -5.33
N GLY A 190 -4.80 0.85 -4.48
CA GLY A 190 -3.42 1.35 -4.61
C GLY A 190 -2.42 0.27 -4.21
N PHE A 191 -2.47 -0.08 -2.93
CA PHE A 191 -1.69 -1.14 -2.30
C PHE A 191 -2.63 -2.22 -1.78
N PHE A 192 -2.36 -3.47 -2.12
CA PHE A 192 -3.14 -4.61 -1.68
C PHE A 192 -2.25 -5.64 -1.00
N ILE A 193 -2.41 -5.78 0.31
CA ILE A 193 -1.57 -6.60 1.18
C ILE A 193 -2.41 -7.74 1.76
N HIS A 194 -1.99 -8.98 1.53
CA HIS A 194 -2.76 -10.16 1.91
C HIS A 194 -1.88 -11.37 2.26
N GLY A 195 -2.52 -12.47 2.64
CA GLY A 195 -1.83 -13.68 3.08
C GLY A 195 -1.29 -13.53 4.50
N GLN A 196 -0.03 -13.90 4.71
CA GLN A 196 0.75 -13.74 5.94
C GLN A 196 1.92 -12.78 5.73
N SER A 197 1.78 -11.86 4.77
CA SER A 197 2.85 -10.94 4.36
C SER A 197 3.14 -9.90 5.45
N ARG A 198 4.40 -9.47 5.51
CA ARG A 198 4.92 -8.53 6.51
C ARG A 198 5.79 -7.46 5.86
N PRO A 199 5.25 -6.66 4.93
CA PRO A 199 6.04 -5.62 4.27
C PRO A 199 6.32 -4.44 5.21
N GLU A 200 7.40 -3.72 4.90
CA GLU A 200 7.69 -2.41 5.51
C GLU A 200 7.43 -1.31 4.48
N LEU A 201 6.57 -0.34 4.80
CA LEU A 201 6.21 0.77 3.92
C LEU A 201 6.64 2.09 4.55
N TYR A 202 7.49 2.86 3.86
CA TYR A 202 7.98 4.15 4.32
C TYR A 202 7.72 5.25 3.31
N SER A 203 7.09 6.34 3.72
CA SER A 203 6.81 7.50 2.87
C SER A 203 6.09 7.13 1.55
N CYS A 204 5.15 6.19 1.62
CA CYS A 204 4.43 5.68 0.45
C CYS A 204 3.15 6.49 0.16
N PHE A 205 2.71 6.46 -1.09
CA PHE A 205 1.64 7.32 -1.58
C PHE A 205 0.68 6.58 -2.50
N ALA A 206 -0.63 6.77 -2.30
CA ALA A 206 -1.68 6.29 -3.19
C ALA A 206 -2.65 7.42 -3.55
N GLN A 207 -2.89 7.64 -4.84
CA GLN A 207 -3.79 8.69 -5.29
C GLN A 207 -4.67 8.28 -6.48
N ARG A 208 -5.92 8.75 -6.47
CA ARG A 208 -6.93 8.49 -7.52
C ARG A 208 -7.10 6.98 -7.77
N THR A 209 -7.25 6.21 -6.71
CA THR A 209 -7.50 4.76 -6.78
C THR A 209 -8.99 4.48 -6.97
N THR A 210 -9.34 3.42 -7.69
CA THR A 210 -10.75 3.04 -7.91
C THR A 210 -11.36 2.36 -6.69
N LEU A 211 -10.55 1.59 -5.94
CA LEU A 211 -10.90 1.04 -4.62
C LEU A 211 -10.11 1.79 -3.54
N ASP A 212 -9.84 1.14 -2.41
CA ASP A 212 -9.09 1.70 -1.30
C ASP A 212 -7.62 2.01 -1.68
N GLY A 213 -7.07 3.08 -1.14
CA GLY A 213 -5.67 3.43 -1.32
C GLY A 213 -4.73 2.36 -0.75
N LEU A 214 -5.11 1.80 0.40
CA LEU A 214 -4.46 0.67 1.05
C LEU A 214 -5.51 -0.33 1.55
N GLU A 215 -5.42 -1.58 1.10
CA GLU A 215 -6.22 -2.70 1.62
C GLU A 215 -5.31 -3.75 2.25
N VAL A 216 -5.63 -4.17 3.47
CA VAL A 216 -4.94 -5.23 4.22
C VAL A 216 -5.94 -6.29 4.66
N ARG A 217 -5.67 -7.56 4.31
CA ARG A 217 -6.55 -8.70 4.66
C ARG A 217 -5.76 -9.98 4.99
N GLY A 218 -6.46 -11.05 5.31
CA GLY A 218 -5.85 -12.31 5.72
C GLY A 218 -5.24 -12.19 7.12
N GLN A 219 -3.99 -12.60 7.26
CA GLN A 219 -3.14 -12.48 8.44
C GLN A 219 -1.95 -11.56 8.17
N ALA A 220 -2.07 -10.67 7.18
CA ALA A 220 -1.01 -9.72 6.86
C ALA A 220 -0.78 -8.77 8.04
N ASP A 221 0.49 -8.38 8.23
CA ASP A 221 0.97 -7.62 9.39
C ASP A 221 2.05 -6.62 8.92
N PRO A 222 1.66 -5.59 8.13
CA PRO A 222 2.58 -4.55 7.67
C PRO A 222 3.02 -3.60 8.79
N THR A 223 4.22 -3.06 8.63
CA THR A 223 4.70 -1.87 9.35
C THR A 223 4.68 -0.69 8.39
N VAL A 224 3.96 0.37 8.74
CA VAL A 224 3.74 1.53 7.88
C VAL A 224 4.16 2.80 8.61
N ASP A 225 5.02 3.61 7.98
CA ASP A 225 5.52 4.87 8.52
C ASP A 225 5.53 5.96 7.43
N GLY A 226 4.64 6.93 7.56
CA GLY A 226 4.41 7.96 6.55
C GLY A 226 3.69 7.37 5.34
N PHE A 227 2.36 7.29 5.38
CA PHE A 227 1.58 6.84 4.24
C PHE A 227 0.45 7.83 3.96
N THR A 228 0.33 8.23 2.71
CA THR A 228 -0.67 9.22 2.30
C THR A 228 -1.61 8.64 1.25
N VAL A 229 -2.92 8.79 1.49
CA VAL A 229 -3.98 8.48 0.54
C VAL A 229 -4.73 9.75 0.16
N GLU A 230 -4.86 10.00 -1.14
CA GLU A 230 -5.60 11.15 -1.67
C GLU A 230 -6.61 10.72 -2.75
N GLU A 231 -7.84 11.23 -2.65
CA GLU A 231 -8.84 11.14 -3.73
C GLU A 231 -9.18 9.71 -4.18
N SER A 232 -9.17 8.74 -3.26
CA SER A 232 -9.67 7.39 -3.55
C SER A 232 -11.18 7.38 -3.77
N HIS A 233 -11.64 6.68 -4.83
CA HIS A 233 -13.07 6.59 -5.18
C HIS A 233 -13.87 5.70 -4.21
N LYS A 234 -13.21 4.88 -3.38
CA LYS A 234 -13.83 4.18 -2.25
C LYS A 234 -13.32 4.74 -0.91
N GLY A 235 -12.82 3.90 0.00
CA GLY A 235 -12.25 4.32 1.26
C GLY A 235 -10.79 4.72 1.09
N GLY A 236 -10.19 5.21 2.17
CA GLY A 236 -8.76 5.45 2.19
C GLY A 236 -7.99 4.17 2.49
N VAL A 237 -8.24 3.63 3.68
CA VAL A 237 -7.61 2.43 4.20
C VAL A 237 -8.65 1.43 4.71
N LEU A 238 -8.50 0.16 4.31
CA LEU A 238 -9.35 -0.94 4.75
C LEU A 238 -8.50 -2.06 5.37
N LEU A 239 -8.82 -2.42 6.62
CA LEU A 239 -8.32 -3.62 7.28
C LEU A 239 -9.46 -4.57 7.61
N GLN A 240 -9.28 -5.85 7.29
CA GLN A 240 -10.33 -6.86 7.45
C GLN A 240 -9.75 -8.26 7.73
N GLU A 241 -10.64 -9.23 7.97
CA GLU A 241 -10.31 -10.59 8.39
C GLU A 241 -9.46 -10.63 9.68
N GLN A 242 -8.26 -11.19 9.66
CA GLN A 242 -7.34 -11.26 10.81
C GLN A 242 -6.14 -10.32 10.63
N ALA A 243 -6.27 -9.29 9.78
CA ALA A 243 -5.20 -8.36 9.47
C ALA A 243 -4.71 -7.66 10.74
N ARG A 244 -3.39 -7.44 10.79
CA ARG A 244 -2.70 -6.70 11.84
C ARG A 244 -1.96 -5.53 11.22
N GLY A 245 -1.34 -4.69 12.03
CA GLY A 245 -0.34 -3.75 11.56
C GLY A 245 -0.11 -2.59 12.51
N THR A 246 1.06 -1.97 12.33
CA THR A 246 1.43 -0.72 12.99
C THR A 246 1.48 0.39 11.96
N TYR A 247 0.85 1.51 12.29
CA TYR A 247 0.68 2.64 11.38
C TYR A 247 1.12 3.91 12.07
N MET A 248 2.20 4.48 11.59
CA MET A 248 2.73 5.78 12.01
C MET A 248 2.51 6.78 10.88
N GLU A 249 2.02 7.97 11.20
CA GLU A 249 1.90 9.08 10.24
C GLU A 249 1.06 8.71 9.00
N LEU A 250 -0.15 8.23 9.24
CA LEU A 250 -1.12 7.89 8.19
C LEU A 250 -2.04 9.09 7.89
N GLU A 251 -1.93 9.65 6.69
CA GLU A 251 -2.78 10.75 6.22
C GLU A 251 -3.77 10.27 5.14
N VAL A 252 -5.05 10.57 5.30
CA VAL A 252 -6.09 10.25 4.33
C VAL A 252 -6.96 11.47 4.08
N THR A 253 -7.10 11.84 2.81
CA THR A 253 -7.87 13.03 2.40
C THR A 253 -8.79 12.76 1.21
N GLY A 254 -9.97 13.40 1.23
CA GLY A 254 -10.84 13.49 0.06
C GLY A 254 -11.43 12.17 -0.46
N CYS A 255 -11.58 11.17 0.40
CA CYS A 255 -12.16 9.87 0.04
C CYS A 255 -13.71 9.87 0.10
N LEU A 256 -14.35 9.01 -0.70
CA LEU A 256 -15.82 8.92 -0.77
C LEU A 256 -16.44 8.04 0.32
N LEU A 257 -15.73 7.00 0.76
CA LEU A 257 -16.09 6.14 1.89
C LEU A 257 -15.22 6.49 3.12
N PRO A 258 -15.26 5.76 4.25
CA PRO A 258 -14.49 6.14 5.41
C PRO A 258 -12.99 6.22 5.13
N ALA A 259 -12.32 7.15 5.81
CA ALA A 259 -10.89 7.32 5.67
C ALA A 259 -10.13 6.08 6.19
N LEU A 260 -10.57 5.52 7.32
CA LEU A 260 -10.10 4.26 7.87
C LEU A 260 -11.30 3.36 8.20
N THR A 261 -11.30 2.13 7.67
CA THR A 261 -12.24 1.07 8.04
C THR A 261 -11.47 -0.12 8.62
N VAL A 262 -11.83 -0.55 9.82
CA VAL A 262 -11.28 -1.75 10.48
C VAL A 262 -12.45 -2.65 10.89
N LYS A 263 -12.46 -3.90 10.43
CA LYS A 263 -13.59 -4.82 10.64
C LYS A 263 -13.13 -6.27 10.82
N ASP A 264 -14.09 -7.19 10.92
CA ASP A 264 -13.88 -8.60 11.26
C ASP A 264 -13.11 -8.76 12.59
N ASP A 265 -11.92 -9.36 12.61
CA ASP A 265 -11.07 -9.54 13.80
C ASP A 265 -9.75 -8.76 13.68
N ALA A 266 -9.70 -7.75 12.80
CA ALA A 266 -8.48 -7.00 12.55
C ALA A 266 -8.02 -6.20 13.79
N VAL A 267 -6.69 -6.08 13.95
CA VAL A 267 -6.05 -5.40 15.08
C VAL A 267 -5.10 -4.33 14.58
N VAL A 268 -5.27 -3.08 15.00
CA VAL A 268 -4.51 -1.93 14.49
C VAL A 268 -3.93 -1.11 15.63
N GLU A 269 -2.64 -0.80 15.53
CA GLU A 269 -1.97 0.24 16.31
C GLU A 269 -1.72 1.44 15.39
N LEU A 270 -2.25 2.61 15.76
CA LEU A 270 -2.19 3.83 14.95
C LEU A 270 -1.65 5.00 15.78
N GLU A 271 -0.61 5.67 15.29
CA GLU A 271 -0.05 6.84 15.94
C GLU A 271 0.11 7.98 14.93
N ARG A 272 -0.26 9.20 15.34
CA ARG A 272 -0.19 10.43 14.51
C ARG A 272 -0.94 10.33 13.17
N GLY A 273 -2.16 9.79 13.18
CA GLY A 273 -3.03 9.75 12.00
C GLY A 273 -3.73 11.09 11.73
N VAL A 274 -4.01 11.39 10.45
CA VAL A 274 -4.77 12.57 10.01
C VAL A 274 -5.83 12.17 8.98
N PHE A 275 -7.11 12.26 9.36
CA PHE A 275 -8.24 11.91 8.50
C PHE A 275 -9.15 13.11 8.28
N ARG A 276 -9.15 13.67 7.06
CA ARG A 276 -9.86 14.92 6.78
C ARG A 276 -10.63 14.97 5.46
N GLY A 277 -11.70 15.76 5.46
CA GLY A 277 -12.43 16.14 4.24
C GLY A 277 -13.13 14.97 3.53
N GLY A 278 -13.39 13.87 4.23
CA GLY A 278 -14.11 12.72 3.68
C GLY A 278 -15.61 12.95 3.56
N GLN A 279 -16.25 12.28 2.60
CA GLN A 279 -17.71 12.35 2.42
C GLN A 279 -18.50 11.48 3.42
N GLN A 280 -17.81 10.63 4.18
CA GLN A 280 -18.39 9.74 5.20
C GLN A 280 -17.71 9.93 6.57
N ILE A 281 -17.84 8.94 7.45
CA ILE A 281 -17.19 8.93 8.77
C ILE A 281 -15.67 8.85 8.59
N GLY A 282 -14.88 9.54 9.41
CA GLY A 282 -13.42 9.44 9.36
C GLY A 282 -12.93 8.01 9.67
N VAL A 283 -13.28 7.48 10.83
CA VAL A 283 -12.89 6.13 11.28
C VAL A 283 -14.12 5.27 11.55
N SER A 284 -14.18 4.09 10.96
CA SER A 284 -15.21 3.09 11.21
C SER A 284 -14.58 1.80 11.73
N VAL A 285 -14.91 1.42 12.98
CA VAL A 285 -14.48 0.17 13.60
C VAL A 285 -15.70 -0.73 13.83
N GLY A 286 -15.66 -1.96 13.32
CA GLY A 286 -16.81 -2.87 13.34
C GLY A 286 -16.48 -4.32 13.68
N ASP A 287 -17.52 -5.14 13.74
CA ASP A 287 -17.46 -6.57 14.05
C ASP A 287 -16.75 -6.88 15.37
N ARG A 288 -15.55 -7.45 15.37
CA ARG A 288 -14.73 -7.76 16.57
C ARG A 288 -13.36 -7.08 16.51
N ALA A 289 -13.22 -6.08 15.62
CA ALA A 289 -11.97 -5.38 15.40
C ALA A 289 -11.52 -4.61 16.64
N LYS A 290 -10.20 -4.44 16.75
CA LYS A 290 -9.55 -3.69 17.84
C LYS A 290 -8.63 -2.64 17.27
N VAL A 291 -8.77 -1.41 17.76
CA VAL A 291 -7.94 -0.29 17.34
C VAL A 291 -7.43 0.43 18.57
N GLU A 292 -6.12 0.66 18.64
CA GLU A 292 -5.48 1.54 19.58
C GLU A 292 -4.92 2.74 18.80
N ALA A 293 -5.37 3.95 19.14
CA ALA A 293 -4.95 5.15 18.45
C ALA A 293 -4.42 6.24 19.40
N ILE A 294 -3.27 6.80 19.06
CA ILE A 294 -2.59 7.88 19.79
C ILE A 294 -2.42 9.08 18.85
N ASP A 295 -2.71 10.28 19.35
CA ASP A 295 -2.52 11.54 18.61
C ASP A 295 -3.24 11.59 17.25
N LEU A 296 -4.43 10.97 17.16
CA LEU A 296 -5.24 10.98 15.95
C LEU A 296 -5.96 12.32 15.77
N LEU A 297 -5.91 12.90 14.56
CA LEU A 297 -6.74 14.03 14.15
C LEU A 297 -7.80 13.57 13.14
N VAL A 298 -9.08 13.71 13.49
CA VAL A 298 -10.21 13.46 12.60
C VAL A 298 -11.06 14.71 12.47
N THR A 299 -11.04 15.33 11.29
CA THR A 299 -11.61 16.67 11.12
C THR A 299 -12.32 16.87 9.78
N GLU A 300 -13.33 17.76 9.76
CA GLU A 300 -14.01 18.19 8.54
C GLU A 300 -14.63 17.05 7.71
N ASN A 301 -14.97 15.92 8.34
CA ASN A 301 -15.65 14.80 7.66
C ASN A 301 -17.17 14.99 7.69
N LEU A 302 -17.85 14.68 6.58
CA LEU A 302 -19.30 14.87 6.49
C LEU A 302 -20.07 13.88 7.37
N GLY A 303 -19.60 12.64 7.49
CA GLY A 303 -20.31 11.55 8.19
C GLY A 303 -20.00 11.44 9.69
N GLY A 304 -19.19 12.35 10.26
CA GLY A 304 -18.72 12.32 11.64
C GLY A 304 -17.27 11.86 11.77
N ALA A 305 -16.74 11.88 12.99
CA ALA A 305 -15.33 11.55 13.20
C ALA A 305 -15.12 10.04 13.35
N VAL A 306 -15.72 9.42 14.37
CA VAL A 306 -15.48 8.02 14.72
C VAL A 306 -16.79 7.28 14.95
N ARG A 307 -16.90 6.07 14.37
CA ARG A 307 -17.98 5.12 14.63
C ARG A 307 -17.46 3.77 15.07
N VAL A 308 -18.03 3.23 16.14
CA VAL A 308 -17.73 1.89 16.67
C VAL A 308 -19.04 1.07 16.75
N THR A 309 -19.07 -0.12 16.16
CA THR A 309 -20.25 -1.02 16.10
C THR A 309 -19.87 -2.47 16.36
N GLY A 310 -20.84 -3.37 16.46
CA GLY A 310 -20.59 -4.79 16.70
C GLY A 310 -20.09 -5.02 18.13
N ASP A 311 -19.10 -5.90 18.27
CA ASP A 311 -18.30 -6.16 19.47
C ASP A 311 -16.92 -5.46 19.43
N ALA A 312 -16.74 -4.49 18.53
CA ALA A 312 -15.48 -3.80 18.32
C ALA A 312 -15.00 -3.03 19.56
N ALA A 313 -13.70 -2.84 19.67
CA ALA A 313 -13.06 -2.06 20.72
C ALA A 313 -12.14 -0.99 20.14
N LEU A 314 -12.26 0.23 20.66
CA LEU A 314 -11.42 1.36 20.29
C LEU A 314 -10.85 2.04 21.53
N THR A 315 -9.54 2.20 21.57
CA THR A 315 -8.82 3.03 22.55
C THR A 315 -8.30 4.28 21.86
N LEU A 316 -8.53 5.45 22.46
CA LEU A 316 -8.04 6.75 21.98
C LEU A 316 -7.24 7.45 23.08
N GLU A 317 -6.03 7.92 22.76
CA GLU A 317 -5.22 8.74 23.66
C GLU A 317 -4.80 10.05 22.97
N GLY A 318 -5.04 11.20 23.60
CA GLY A 318 -4.60 12.50 23.08
C GLY A 318 -5.24 12.91 21.73
N CYS A 319 -6.32 12.24 21.32
CA CYS A 319 -6.91 12.41 20.00
C CYS A 319 -7.80 13.66 19.90
N ARG A 320 -7.94 14.19 18.67
CA ARG A 320 -8.77 15.36 18.34
C ARG A 320 -9.82 14.99 17.29
N LEU A 321 -11.08 14.98 17.70
CA LEU A 321 -12.26 14.69 16.87
C LEU A 321 -13.04 16.00 16.70
N THR A 322 -12.69 16.79 15.70
CA THR A 322 -13.07 18.22 15.67
C THR A 322 -13.75 18.65 14.37
N GLY A 323 -14.76 19.52 14.46
CA GLY A 323 -15.29 20.19 13.26
C GLY A 323 -15.95 19.26 12.22
N ASN A 324 -16.39 18.05 12.61
CA ASN A 324 -17.06 17.12 11.70
C ASN A 324 -18.56 17.44 11.59
N LEU A 325 -19.18 17.10 10.46
CA LEU A 325 -20.59 17.40 10.17
C LEU A 325 -21.60 16.35 10.68
N ALA A 326 -21.18 15.48 11.60
CA ALA A 326 -22.05 14.65 12.40
C ALA A 326 -21.48 14.49 13.83
N HIS A 327 -21.69 13.35 14.49
CA HIS A 327 -21.15 13.07 15.82
C HIS A 327 -19.62 13.04 15.82
N ALA A 328 -18.99 13.48 16.91
CA ALA A 328 -17.55 13.29 17.08
C ALA A 328 -17.23 11.80 17.29
N LEU A 329 -17.93 11.18 18.23
CA LEU A 329 -17.82 9.75 18.54
C LEU A 329 -19.20 9.13 18.64
N SER A 330 -19.47 8.05 17.90
CA SER A 330 -20.69 7.25 18.01
C SER A 330 -20.34 5.78 18.25
N ALA A 331 -20.84 5.22 19.34
CA ALA A 331 -20.77 3.80 19.65
C ALA A 331 -22.17 3.20 19.65
N THR A 332 -22.34 2.07 18.98
CA THR A 332 -23.61 1.36 18.87
C THR A 332 -23.40 -0.15 19.06
N GLU A 333 -24.51 -0.88 19.19
CA GLU A 333 -24.55 -2.31 19.50
C GLU A 333 -23.73 -2.63 20.76
N ARG A 334 -22.70 -3.48 20.71
CA ARG A 334 -21.81 -3.78 21.84
C ARG A 334 -20.43 -3.12 21.68
N GLY A 335 -20.37 -2.05 20.88
CA GLY A 335 -19.16 -1.30 20.64
C GLY A 335 -18.61 -0.71 21.93
N ARG A 336 -17.30 -0.87 22.15
CA ARG A 336 -16.59 -0.41 23.34
C ARG A 336 -15.60 0.68 22.99
N VAL A 337 -15.65 1.79 23.70
CA VAL A 337 -14.71 2.90 23.52
C VAL A 337 -14.13 3.33 24.86
N ALA A 338 -12.81 3.42 24.92
CA ALA A 338 -12.08 4.09 25.98
C ALA A 338 -11.31 5.27 25.38
N ALA A 339 -11.52 6.48 25.89
CA ALA A 339 -10.80 7.66 25.41
C ALA A 339 -10.21 8.45 26.59
N GLN A 340 -8.93 8.81 26.49
CA GLN A 340 -8.20 9.54 27.52
C GLN A 340 -7.59 10.83 26.95
N GLY A 341 -7.85 11.96 27.60
CA GLY A 341 -7.25 13.25 27.21
C GLY A 341 -7.67 13.74 25.82
N CYS A 342 -8.80 13.25 25.29
CA CYS A 342 -9.25 13.55 23.93
C CYS A 342 -10.09 14.84 23.85
N GLN A 343 -10.08 15.47 22.68
CA GLN A 343 -10.86 16.66 22.37
C GLN A 343 -11.96 16.32 21.36
N LEU A 344 -13.21 16.39 21.78
CA LEU A 344 -14.40 16.12 20.96
C LEU A 344 -15.14 17.46 20.82
N THR A 345 -14.72 18.31 19.88
CA THR A 345 -15.14 19.73 19.89
C THR A 345 -15.61 20.27 18.54
N GLY A 346 -16.60 21.17 18.57
CA GLY A 346 -17.03 21.91 17.38
C GLY A 346 -17.74 21.05 16.33
N ASN A 347 -18.24 19.87 16.69
CA ASN A 347 -18.94 18.99 15.76
C ASN A 347 -20.41 19.40 15.65
N THR A 348 -21.03 19.13 14.50
CA THR A 348 -22.42 19.51 14.28
C THR A 348 -23.41 18.54 14.92
N GLY A 349 -22.96 17.34 15.26
CA GLY A 349 -23.71 16.35 16.03
C GLY A 349 -23.48 16.49 17.54
N LEU A 350 -23.64 15.38 18.25
CA LEU A 350 -23.22 15.24 19.65
C LEU A 350 -21.69 15.09 19.74
N GLY A 351 -21.11 15.51 20.86
CA GLY A 351 -19.74 15.12 21.21
C GLY A 351 -19.61 13.60 21.25
N VAL A 352 -20.46 12.93 22.03
CA VAL A 352 -20.48 11.47 22.13
C VAL A 352 -21.90 10.90 22.09
N GLU A 353 -22.11 9.81 21.36
CA GLU A 353 -23.34 9.03 21.39
C GLU A 353 -23.02 7.57 21.72
N ALA A 354 -23.72 7.00 22.71
CA ALA A 354 -23.69 5.58 23.03
C ALA A 354 -25.11 4.99 22.88
N SER A 355 -25.27 3.93 22.10
CA SER A 355 -26.58 3.31 21.84
C SER A 355 -26.53 1.77 21.82
N LEU A 356 -27.68 1.12 21.97
CA LEU A 356 -27.88 -0.32 21.75
C LEU A 356 -27.00 -1.26 22.59
N SER A 357 -26.72 -0.92 23.85
CA SER A 357 -25.78 -1.62 24.77
C SER A 357 -24.30 -1.28 24.61
N ALA A 358 -23.98 -0.22 23.87
CA ALA A 358 -22.59 0.23 23.72
C ALA A 358 -22.04 0.77 25.04
N GLU A 359 -20.74 0.66 25.23
CA GLU A 359 -20.05 1.13 26.43
C GLU A 359 -18.98 2.15 26.04
N VAL A 360 -19.10 3.37 26.55
CA VAL A 360 -18.14 4.46 26.29
C VAL A 360 -17.65 5.03 27.60
N THR A 361 -16.33 5.01 27.80
CA THR A 361 -15.64 5.67 28.92
C THR A 361 -14.74 6.78 28.39
N LEU A 362 -14.95 7.99 28.89
CA LEU A 362 -14.14 9.17 28.61
C LEU A 362 -13.45 9.62 29.90
N ASP A 363 -12.12 9.76 29.88
CA ASP A 363 -11.32 10.19 31.03
C ASP A 363 -10.51 11.45 30.65
N ALA A 364 -10.63 12.51 31.45
CA ALA A 364 -9.99 13.80 31.23
C ALA A 364 -10.21 14.38 29.82
N CYS A 365 -11.35 14.08 29.20
CA CYS A 365 -11.69 14.53 27.85
C CYS A 365 -12.38 15.90 27.87
N THR A 366 -12.30 16.62 26.75
CA THR A 366 -13.02 17.88 26.54
C THR A 366 -14.13 17.67 25.51
N LEU A 367 -15.38 17.95 25.90
CA LEU A 367 -16.55 17.91 25.02
C LEU A 367 -17.13 19.32 24.99
N LYS A 368 -16.91 20.05 23.89
CA LYS A 368 -17.23 21.48 23.83
C LYS A 368 -17.75 21.91 22.47
N ASP A 369 -18.65 22.89 22.43
CA ASP A 369 -19.10 23.53 21.20
C ASP A 369 -19.72 22.53 20.19
N ASN A 370 -20.27 21.40 20.68
CA ASN A 370 -20.97 20.41 19.85
C ASN A 370 -22.45 20.79 19.74
N ARG A 371 -22.94 20.96 18.51
CA ARG A 371 -24.21 21.66 18.24
C ARG A 371 -25.45 20.92 18.79
N LEU A 372 -25.47 19.59 18.81
CA LEU A 372 -26.61 18.83 19.34
C LEU A 372 -26.49 18.55 20.86
N GLY A 373 -25.38 18.95 21.49
CA GLY A 373 -25.11 18.68 22.91
C GLY A 373 -23.81 17.92 23.13
N ALA A 374 -23.44 17.78 24.40
CA ALA A 374 -22.22 17.11 24.80
C ALA A 374 -22.31 15.61 24.56
N GLY A 375 -23.41 14.97 24.93
CA GLY A 375 -23.57 13.55 24.67
C GLY A 375 -24.90 12.92 25.04
N ALA A 376 -25.11 11.70 24.55
CA ALA A 376 -26.33 10.95 24.81
C ALA A 376 -26.06 9.45 25.04
N ALA A 377 -26.78 8.87 26.00
CA ALA A 377 -26.88 7.43 26.26
C ALA A 377 -28.31 6.95 26.02
N ARG A 378 -28.49 5.96 25.14
CA ARG A 378 -29.80 5.44 24.69
C ARG A 378 -29.81 3.92 24.62
N ASN A 379 -30.99 3.31 24.71
CA ASN A 379 -31.22 1.88 24.48
C ASN A 379 -30.23 0.97 25.24
N ARG A 380 -30.22 1.06 26.57
CA ARG A 380 -29.38 0.23 27.47
C ARG A 380 -27.87 0.41 27.32
N SER A 381 -27.40 1.51 26.72
CA SER A 381 -25.98 1.83 26.67
C SER A 381 -25.44 2.36 28.00
N ALA A 382 -24.12 2.43 28.11
CA ALA A 382 -23.40 3.02 29.22
C ALA A 382 -22.44 4.11 28.74
N LEU A 383 -22.61 5.32 29.26
CA LEU A 383 -21.72 6.45 29.03
C LEU A 383 -21.15 6.94 30.37
N ARG A 384 -19.83 6.84 30.52
CA ARG A 384 -19.12 7.24 31.73
C ARG A 384 -18.10 8.32 31.38
N LEU A 385 -18.22 9.48 32.03
CA LEU A 385 -17.27 10.57 31.96
C LEU A 385 -16.58 10.67 33.32
N VAL A 386 -15.25 10.85 33.31
CA VAL A 386 -14.42 10.99 34.51
C VAL A 386 -13.50 12.18 34.32
N GLY A 387 -13.66 13.22 35.14
CA GLY A 387 -12.80 14.41 35.05
C GLY A 387 -12.92 15.16 33.71
N CYS A 388 -14.01 14.98 32.97
CA CYS A 388 -14.21 15.61 31.67
C CYS A 388 -14.65 17.07 31.80
N ALA A 389 -14.16 17.93 30.92
CA ALA A 389 -14.67 19.28 30.73
C ALA A 389 -15.82 19.25 29.72
N VAL A 390 -17.05 19.51 30.19
CA VAL A 390 -18.27 19.37 29.39
C VAL A 390 -18.98 20.71 29.24
N ASP A 391 -19.25 21.10 28.00
CA ASP A 391 -20.11 22.22 27.61
C ASP A 391 -21.22 21.71 26.70
N GLY A 392 -22.47 21.89 27.14
CA GLY A 392 -23.68 21.36 26.49
C GLY A 392 -24.39 20.27 27.29
N GLU A 393 -25.54 19.85 26.78
CA GLU A 393 -26.42 18.90 27.47
C GLU A 393 -25.90 17.45 27.41
N LEU A 394 -26.06 16.73 28.52
CA LEU A 394 -25.91 15.28 28.59
C LEU A 394 -27.29 14.65 28.84
N VAL A 395 -27.69 13.73 27.96
CA VAL A 395 -29.03 13.10 28.01
C VAL A 395 -28.91 11.59 28.17
N ALA A 396 -29.77 11.00 29.00
CA ALA A 396 -29.89 9.55 29.14
C ALA A 396 -31.36 9.12 29.04
N GLU A 397 -31.63 8.07 28.26
CA GLU A 397 -32.93 7.38 28.31
C GLU A 397 -33.07 6.58 29.62
N PRO A 398 -34.31 6.31 30.10
CA PRO A 398 -34.54 5.65 31.39
C PRO A 398 -33.89 4.27 31.55
N ASP A 399 -33.61 3.58 30.43
CA ASP A 399 -33.00 2.26 30.41
C ASP A 399 -31.48 2.29 30.16
N ALA A 400 -30.89 3.48 29.96
CA ALA A 400 -29.46 3.68 29.75
C ALA A 400 -28.77 4.25 31.00
N THR A 401 -27.44 4.09 31.07
CA THR A 401 -26.65 4.61 32.20
C THR A 401 -25.75 5.75 31.76
N LEU A 402 -25.78 6.83 32.53
CA LEU A 402 -24.95 8.01 32.35
C LEU A 402 -24.36 8.39 33.71
N SER A 403 -23.04 8.56 33.76
CA SER A 403 -22.32 9.12 34.91
C SER A 403 -21.28 10.12 34.42
N SER A 404 -21.12 11.24 35.12
CA SER A 404 -20.22 12.33 34.73
C SER A 404 -19.59 13.03 35.91
#